data_AF-A0A931LGB3-F1
#
_entry.id   AF-A0A931LGB3-F1
#
_cell.length_a   1.000
_cell.length_b   1.000
_cell.length_c   1.000
_cell.angle_alpha   90.00
_cell.angle_beta   90.00
_cell.angle_gamma   90.00
#
_symmetry.space_group_name_H-M   'P 1'
#
loop_
_entity.id
_entity.type
_entity.pdbx_description
1 polymer ?
#
loop_
_entity_poly.entity_id
_entity_poly.type
_entity_poly.pdbx_seq_one_letter_code
_entity_poly.pdbx_strand_id
1 'polypeptide(L)' 'MIDWKRLGDETIDNWTFRGAGLQAYGFSPFVLAEDELRRVHGNDERVSLDNVRAGAQCYTEMLLGMAAA' A
#
# COMPACT_ATOMS: atom_id res chain seq x y z
N MET A 1 -18.86 -16.97 -8.34
CA MET A 1 -18.34 -15.99 -9.31
C MET A 1 -18.17 -14.68 -8.55
N ILE A 2 -16.93 -14.25 -8.29
CA ILE A 2 -16.66 -12.99 -7.59
C ILE A 2 -16.96 -11.85 -8.56
N ASP A 3 -17.81 -10.91 -8.15
CA ASP A 3 -18.15 -9.71 -8.93
C ASP A 3 -17.13 -8.61 -8.64
N TRP A 4 -16.10 -8.57 -9.48
CA TRP A 4 -14.98 -7.63 -9.41
C TRP A 4 -15.36 -6.16 -9.67
N LYS A 5 -16.58 -5.88 -10.17
CA LYS A 5 -17.04 -4.50 -10.42
C LYS A 5 -17.67 -3.84 -9.20
N ARG A 6 -18.03 -4.63 -8.18
CA ARG A 6 -18.59 -4.13 -6.93
C ARG A 6 -17.52 -3.74 -5.89
N LEU A 7 -16.29 -4.22 -6.09
CA LEU A 7 -15.15 -4.12 -5.19
C LEU A 7 -14.14 -3.05 -5.66
N GLY A 8 -14.57 -1.82 -5.96
CA GLY A 8 -13.70 -0.76 -6.50
C GLY A 8 -12.35 -0.63 -5.76
N ASP A 9 -11.24 -1.01 -6.38
CA ASP A 9 -9.90 -1.10 -5.76
C ASP A 9 -9.85 -1.88 -4.41
N GLU A 10 -10.85 -2.72 -4.09
CA GLU A 10 -11.02 -3.42 -2.81
C GLU A 10 -10.34 -4.80 -2.76
N THR A 11 -9.20 -4.99 -3.45
CA THR A 11 -8.35 -6.18 -3.26
C THR A 11 -7.40 -6.05 -2.06
N ILE A 12 -7.51 -4.97 -1.29
CA ILE A 12 -6.70 -4.68 -0.11
C ILE A 12 -7.52 -5.01 1.16
N ASP A 13 -6.86 -5.61 2.17
CA ASP A 13 -7.46 -6.03 3.45
C ASP A 13 -8.24 -4.94 4.21
N ASN A 14 -8.06 -3.68 3.83
CA ASN A 14 -8.81 -2.52 4.33
C ASN A 14 -10.32 -2.71 4.27
N TRP A 15 -10.86 -3.35 3.23
CA TRP A 15 -12.30 -3.65 3.15
C TRP A 15 -12.75 -4.48 4.37
N THR A 16 -11.99 -5.52 4.71
CA THR A 16 -12.27 -6.39 5.84
C THR A 16 -12.21 -5.62 7.16
N PHE A 17 -11.17 -4.81 7.37
CA PHE A 17 -11.01 -4.02 8.59
C PHE A 17 -12.09 -2.94 8.74
N ARG A 18 -12.44 -2.25 7.65
CA ARG A 18 -13.53 -1.26 7.63
C ARG A 18 -14.90 -1.91 7.86
N GLY A 19 -15.12 -3.10 7.30
CA GLY A 19 -16.31 -3.91 7.56
C GLY A 19 -16.47 -4.28 9.03
N ALA A 20 -15.36 -4.41 9.78
CA ALA A 20 -15.35 -4.62 11.22
C ALA A 20 -15.46 -3.32 12.05
N GLY A 21 -15.66 -2.16 11.41
CA GLY A 21 -15.78 -0.86 12.08
C GLY A 21 -14.44 -0.18 12.42
N LEU A 22 -13.31 -0.70 11.94
CA LEU A 22 -11.99 -0.11 12.15
C LEU A 22 -11.66 0.93 11.08
N GLN A 23 -10.92 1.96 11.46
CA GLN A 23 -10.30 2.88 10.49
C GLN A 23 -9.11 2.17 9.83
N ALA A 24 -9.13 2.05 8.50
CA ALA A 24 -8.06 1.39 7.75
C ALA A 24 -7.77 2.15 6.45
N TYR A 25 -6.50 2.23 6.06
CA TYR A 25 -6.02 3.02 4.92
C TYR A 25 -4.97 2.25 4.12
N GLY A 26 -4.99 2.42 2.79
CA GLY A 26 -3.98 1.87 1.89
C GLY A 26 -2.96 2.95 1.61
N PHE A 27 -1.69 2.68 1.92
CA PHE A 27 -0.60 3.62 1.71
C PHE A 27 0.67 2.85 1.36
N SER A 28 1.41 3.35 0.37
CA SER A 28 2.64 2.76 -0.13
C SER A 28 3.70 3.86 -0.24
N PRO A 29 4.74 3.88 0.63
CA PRO A 29 5.73 4.95 0.69
C PRO A 29 6.84 4.77 -0.36
N PHE A 30 6.47 4.49 -1.60
CA PHE A 30 7.41 4.36 -2.71
C PHE A 30 7.21 5.48 -3.71
N VAL A 31 8.30 6.13 -4.08
CA VAL A 31 8.34 7.11 -5.16
C VAL A 31 8.62 6.36 -6.44
N LEU A 32 7.57 6.16 -7.23
CA LEU A 32 7.61 5.42 -8.49
C LEU A 32 7.47 6.38 -9.67
N ALA A 33 8.35 6.25 -10.66
CA ALA A 33 8.10 6.87 -11.95
C ALA A 33 6.94 6.15 -12.69
N GLU A 34 6.37 6.81 -13.68
CA GLU A 34 5.17 6.33 -14.37
C GLU A 34 5.38 4.97 -15.08
N ASP A 35 6.59 4.70 -15.56
CA ASP A 35 6.97 3.41 -16.15
C ASP A 35 7.09 2.30 -15.11
N GLU A 36 7.44 2.62 -13.86
CA GLU A 36 7.52 1.66 -12.76
C GLU A 36 6.13 1.34 -12.21
N LEU A 37 5.25 2.34 -12.14
CA LEU A 37 3.86 2.14 -11.72
C LEU A 37 3.13 1.17 -12.66
N ARG A 38 3.40 1.25 -13.97
CA ARG A 38 2.85 0.31 -14.97
C ARG A 38 3.36 -1.12 -14.81
N ARG A 39 4.46 -1.33 -14.07
CA ARG A 39 5.01 -2.66 -13.78
C ARG A 39 4.38 -3.32 -12.56
N VAL A 40 3.56 -2.62 -11.77
CA VAL A 40 2.83 -3.22 -10.64
C VAL A 40 1.96 -4.37 -11.15
N HIS A 41 2.14 -5.56 -10.58
CA HIS A 41 1.51 -6.81 -11.05
C HIS A 41 1.92 -7.27 -12.46
N GLY A 42 3.00 -6.72 -13.00
CA GLY A 42 3.54 -7.06 -14.32
C GLY A 42 4.75 -7.99 -14.25
N ASN A 43 5.25 -8.38 -15.44
CA ASN A 43 6.55 -9.07 -15.53
C ASN A 43 7.68 -8.09 -15.20
N ASP A 44 8.72 -8.59 -14.51
CA ASP A 44 9.90 -7.81 -14.12
C ASP A 44 9.55 -6.58 -13.24
N GLU A 45 8.53 -6.75 -12.39
CA GLU A 45 8.24 -5.83 -11.30
C GLU A 45 9.46 -5.72 -10.37
N ARG A 46 9.88 -4.48 -10.12
CA ARG A 46 11.06 -4.17 -9.30
C ARG A 46 10.93 -2.77 -8.73
N VAL A 47 11.62 -2.56 -7.61
CA VAL A 47 11.73 -1.29 -6.92
C VAL A 47 13.19 -1.06 -6.57
N SER A 48 13.64 0.20 -6.55
CA SER A 48 15.02 0.51 -6.18
C SER A 48 15.31 0.18 -4.71
N LEU A 49 16.56 -0.18 -4.40
CA LEU A 49 16.98 -0.41 -3.00
C LEU A 49 16.80 0.84 -2.14
N ASP A 50 16.94 2.03 -2.72
CA ASP A 50 16.74 3.28 -2.01
C ASP A 50 15.27 3.50 -1.65
N ASN A 51 14.34 3.14 -2.53
CA ASN A 51 12.90 3.13 -2.21
C ASN A 51 12.59 2.14 -1.07
N VAL A 52 13.21 0.96 -1.05
CA VAL A 52 13.01 -0.02 0.05
C VAL A 52 13.48 0.56 1.39
N ARG A 53 14.66 1.19 1.42
CA ARG A 53 15.21 1.80 2.65
C ARG A 53 14.37 2.98 3.11
N ALA A 54 14.06 3.91 2.21
CA ALA A 54 13.26 5.09 2.53
C ALA A 54 11.83 4.73 2.96
N GLY A 55 11.21 3.75 2.29
CA GLY A 55 9.89 3.26 2.65
C GLY A 55 9.85 2.62 4.05
N ALA A 56 10.83 1.79 4.39
CA ALA A 56 10.95 1.19 5.72
C ALA A 56 11.15 2.25 6.83
N GLN A 57 11.96 3.27 6.55
CA GLN A 57 12.14 4.40 7.47
C GLN A 57 10.83 5.17 7.66
N CYS A 58 10.13 5.50 6.56
CA CYS A 58 8.86 6.21 6.60
C CYS A 58 7.81 5.50 7.47
N TYR A 59 7.63 4.18 7.28
CA TYR A 59 6.71 3.42 8.13
C TYR A 59 7.14 3.40 9.59
N THR A 60 8.43 3.26 9.86
CA THR A 60 8.95 3.25 11.23
C THR A 60 8.66 4.57 11.94
N GLU A 61 8.94 5.70 11.29
CA GLU A 61 8.66 7.03 11.80
C GLU A 61 7.16 7.27 11.98
N MET A 62 6.34 6.88 11.01
CA MET A 62 4.88 6.98 11.08
C MET A 62 4.33 6.17 12.26
N LEU A 63 4.76 4.92 12.44
CA LEU A 63 4.32 4.06 13.54
C LEU A 63 4.72 4.63 14.89
N LEU A 64 5.96 5.11 15.05
CA LEU A 64 6.41 5.74 16.29
C LEU A 64 5.62 7.02 16.58
N GLY A 65 5.37 7.85 15.56
CA GLY A 65 4.56 9.07 15.70
C GLY A 65 3.11 8.79 16.07
N MET A 66 2.50 7.76 15.48
CA MET A 66 1.12 7.36 15.79
C MET A 66 0.99 6.68 17.16
N ALA A 67 1.95 5.85 17.56
CA ALA A 67 1.90 5.11 18.82
C ALA A 67 2.27 5.96 20.04
N ALA A 68 2.99 7.07 19.84
CA ALA A 68 3.34 8.01 20.90
C ALA A 68 2.21 9.04 21.20
N ALA A 69 1.10 9.00 20.46
CA ALA A 69 -0.04 9.91 20.56
C ALA A 69 -1.09 9.44 21.58
#